data_AF-A0A7W1YZR9-F1
#
_entry.id   AF-A0A7W1YZR9-F1
#
_cell.length_a   1.000
_cell.length_b   1.000
_cell.length_c   1.000
_cell.angle_alpha   90.00
_cell.angle_beta   90.00
_cell.angle_gamma   90.00
#
_symmetry.space_group_name_H-M   'P 1'
#
loop_
_entity.id
_entity.type
_entity.pdbx_description
1 polymer ?
#
loop_
_entity_poly.entity_id
_entity_poly.type
_entity_poly.pdbx_seq_one_letter_code
_entity_poly.pdbx_strand_id
1 'polypeptide(L)'
;MKDSNSCPTGVGFWLLILLAFCAPQLRAADLSQAKVRQKFNVVTLAPNLKSSAHPVAEGALVQNENVVRTGTESRAELEFTDLTLARIGANSIFTFDAQTHTLDCEHGAVLFSKPANSGRVEIRSGAVTAAITGSTGFVSTTNKHAGKKGAVVRPEDSTTMLGMLEGKLHGTSNWRDSRGQIHSFPFSLGAGEMLIAQPGRAPAVVQFDIPRFLSTSPLVKGFRGNLLNQRELNRAVADYQSDQRRGFIEANAVTVNQASNLAWVAYNSPNHNSFDASVDARPSGSTQPTGGGFIPVGGDGIIRGQLIWTSTADLDLHLILPDNQEVFFANPTVTFNRGQATAALDHDNLGGTIDQPPATRVENIAINGTLSAGTYTFFGHSFFTPNGTDSFTLIVSGPGRTQTITGTLANGQNSQTLTVQIPGH
;
A
#
# COMPACT_ATOMS: atom_id res chain seq x y z
N MET A 1 14.17 -56.91 58.59
CA MET A 1 15.14 -57.58 57.70
C MET A 1 14.40 -58.53 56.78
N LYS A 2 14.01 -58.03 55.60
CA LYS A 2 13.90 -58.77 54.33
C LYS A 2 13.55 -57.73 53.29
N ASP A 3 14.60 -57.12 52.77
CA ASP A 3 14.57 -56.22 51.63
C ASP A 3 14.42 -57.04 50.36
N SER A 4 13.50 -56.61 49.49
CA SER A 4 13.30 -57.12 48.15
C SER A 4 13.97 -56.16 47.15
N ASN A 5 14.98 -56.62 46.43
CA ASN A 5 15.50 -55.94 45.24
C ASN A 5 16.19 -56.97 44.32
N SER A 6 15.68 -57.14 43.09
CA SER A 6 16.51 -57.27 41.88
C SER A 6 15.66 -57.45 40.59
N CYS A 7 15.90 -56.54 39.64
CA CYS A 7 15.50 -56.49 38.21
C CYS A 7 16.13 -57.67 37.40
N PRO A 8 15.76 -58.00 36.12
CA PRO A 8 16.02 -57.14 34.92
C PRO A 8 14.99 -57.32 33.76
N THR A 9 14.78 -56.40 32.80
CA THR A 9 15.53 -56.23 31.52
C THR A 9 14.65 -55.38 30.57
N GLY A 10 15.26 -54.54 29.72
CA GLY A 10 14.58 -53.93 28.58
C GLY A 10 15.19 -52.59 28.16
N VAL A 11 16.33 -52.61 27.47
CA VAL A 11 16.96 -51.40 26.90
C VAL A 11 16.51 -51.26 25.45
N GLY A 12 15.63 -50.29 25.17
CA GLY A 12 15.24 -49.89 23.82
C GLY A 12 16.02 -48.66 23.37
N PHE A 13 16.83 -48.81 22.33
CA PHE A 13 17.66 -47.77 21.72
C PHE A 13 16.79 -46.96 20.74
N TRP A 14 16.46 -45.70 21.05
CA TRP A 14 15.77 -44.80 20.12
C TRP A 14 16.77 -43.85 19.46
N LEU A 15 16.88 -43.96 18.13
CA LEU A 15 17.67 -43.09 17.26
C LEU A 15 16.89 -41.80 17.00
N LEU A 16 17.38 -40.66 17.51
CA LEU A 16 16.82 -39.33 17.25
C LEU A 16 17.44 -38.76 15.98
N ILE A 17 16.68 -38.74 14.88
CA ILE A 17 17.03 -38.04 13.64
C ILE A 17 16.74 -36.54 13.88
N LEU A 18 17.78 -35.72 13.98
CA LEU A 18 17.66 -34.26 13.94
C LEU A 18 17.35 -33.84 12.49
N LEU A 19 16.08 -33.48 12.21
CA LEU A 19 15.75 -32.68 11.04
C LEU A 19 16.28 -31.25 11.26
N ALA A 20 17.36 -30.90 10.57
CA ALA A 20 17.79 -29.52 10.44
C ALA A 20 16.76 -28.75 9.60
N PHE A 21 15.81 -28.08 10.27
CA PHE A 21 14.97 -27.06 9.66
C PHE A 21 15.89 -25.92 9.18
N CYS A 22 16.11 -25.84 7.88
CA CYS A 22 16.69 -24.66 7.26
C CYS A 22 15.62 -23.56 7.28
N ALA A 23 15.57 -22.78 8.37
CA ALA A 23 14.75 -21.59 8.41
C ALA A 23 15.31 -20.59 7.36
N PRO A 24 14.47 -19.96 6.52
CA PRO A 24 14.93 -18.91 5.63
C PRO A 24 15.51 -17.79 6.48
N GLN A 25 16.83 -17.56 6.35
CA GLN A 25 17.49 -16.42 6.99
C GLN A 25 16.96 -15.14 6.34
N LEU A 26 16.17 -14.34 7.08
CA LEU A 26 15.93 -12.96 6.68
C LEU A 26 17.30 -12.28 6.54
N ARG A 27 17.67 -11.91 5.32
CA ARG A 27 18.82 -11.03 5.10
C ARG A 27 18.48 -9.66 5.67
N ALA A 28 19.34 -9.15 6.54
CA ALA A 28 19.27 -7.75 6.97
C ALA A 28 19.44 -6.85 5.74
N ALA A 29 18.70 -5.73 5.70
CA ALA A 29 18.89 -4.74 4.64
C ALA A 29 20.32 -4.18 4.72
N ASP A 30 20.98 -3.97 3.59
CA ASP A 30 22.34 -3.44 3.55
C ASP A 30 22.33 -2.04 2.93
N LEU A 31 22.21 -1.04 3.81
CA LEU A 31 22.33 0.39 3.49
C LEU A 31 23.72 0.95 3.84
N SER A 32 24.77 0.12 3.84
CA SER A 32 26.13 0.56 4.20
C SER A 32 26.66 1.67 3.29
N GLN A 33 26.33 1.61 2.00
CA GLN A 33 26.71 2.57 0.99
C GLN A 33 25.73 2.56 -0.18
N ALA A 34 25.74 3.62 -0.98
CA ALA A 34 25.00 3.70 -2.23
C ALA A 34 25.91 4.13 -3.38
N LYS A 35 25.76 3.51 -4.55
CA LYS A 35 26.46 3.90 -5.77
C LYS A 35 25.63 4.90 -6.55
N VAL A 36 26.22 6.02 -6.96
CA VAL A 36 25.58 6.96 -7.90
C VAL A 36 25.51 6.31 -9.27
N ARG A 37 24.31 5.93 -9.71
CA ARG A 37 24.09 5.27 -11.01
C ARG A 37 23.98 6.27 -12.15
N GLN A 38 23.29 7.35 -11.88
CA GLN A 38 23.07 8.41 -12.84
C GLN A 38 22.88 9.73 -12.12
N LYS A 39 23.29 10.83 -12.75
CA LYS A 39 22.94 12.17 -12.30
C LYS A 39 22.53 13.08 -13.44
N PHE A 40 21.79 14.12 -13.09
CA PHE A 40 21.42 15.22 -13.96
C PHE A 40 21.84 16.51 -13.30
N ASN A 41 22.52 17.38 -14.06
CA ASN A 41 22.93 18.71 -13.62
C ASN A 41 23.75 18.67 -12.32
N VAL A 42 23.34 19.43 -11.31
CA VAL A 42 24.12 19.70 -10.10
C VAL A 42 23.67 18.77 -8.98
N VAL A 43 24.53 17.78 -8.69
CA VAL A 43 24.41 16.91 -7.53
C VAL A 43 25.67 17.04 -6.70
N THR A 44 25.50 17.20 -5.40
CA THR A 44 26.60 17.41 -4.45
C THR A 44 26.47 16.47 -3.26
N LEU A 45 27.60 16.19 -2.64
CA LEU A 45 27.75 15.37 -1.45
C LEU A 45 28.38 16.20 -0.34
N ALA A 46 27.88 16.07 0.88
CA ALA A 46 28.51 16.65 2.07
C ALA A 46 28.56 15.62 3.20
N PRO A 47 29.58 15.63 4.07
CA PRO A 47 29.64 14.74 5.24
C PRO A 47 28.47 14.87 6.23
N ASN A 48 27.80 16.03 6.26
CA ASN A 48 26.60 16.29 7.05
C ASN A 48 25.94 17.57 6.55
N LEU A 49 24.81 17.96 7.17
CA LEU A 49 24.04 19.13 6.74
C LEU A 49 24.78 20.47 6.86
N LYS A 50 25.77 20.57 7.75
CA LYS A 50 26.51 21.82 8.05
C LYS A 50 27.84 21.91 7.31
N SER A 51 28.34 20.80 6.76
CA SER A 51 29.61 20.74 6.03
C SER A 51 29.48 21.25 4.59
N SER A 52 30.60 21.72 4.04
CA SER A 52 30.70 22.11 2.63
C SER A 52 30.34 20.95 1.71
N ALA A 53 29.56 21.25 0.68
CA ALA A 53 29.14 20.28 -0.33
C ALA A 53 30.09 20.30 -1.52
N HIS A 54 30.40 19.12 -2.05
CA HIS A 54 31.27 18.94 -3.21
C HIS A 54 30.52 18.23 -4.34
N PRO A 55 30.77 18.57 -5.62
CA PRO A 55 30.15 17.86 -6.74
C PRO A 55 30.42 16.35 -6.70
N VAL A 56 29.39 15.56 -7.00
CA VAL A 56 29.51 14.09 -7.09
C VAL A 56 29.55 13.64 -8.55
N ALA A 57 30.35 12.60 -8.85
CA ALA A 57 30.43 11.98 -10.17
C ALA A 57 29.55 10.72 -10.26
N GLU A 58 29.14 10.32 -11.47
CA GLU A 58 28.55 8.99 -11.68
C GLU A 58 29.57 7.90 -11.29
N GLY A 59 29.10 6.82 -10.68
CA GLY A 59 29.93 5.73 -10.18
C GLY A 59 30.55 5.98 -8.80
N ALA A 60 30.47 7.20 -8.25
CA ALA A 60 30.92 7.48 -6.90
C ALA A 60 30.14 6.69 -5.84
N LEU A 61 30.81 6.35 -4.75
CA LEU A 61 30.19 5.73 -3.59
C LEU A 61 29.82 6.80 -2.57
N VAL A 62 28.55 6.79 -2.17
CA VAL A 62 28.00 7.57 -1.07
C VAL A 62 28.06 6.68 0.17
N GLN A 63 28.84 7.11 1.17
CA GLN A 63 28.90 6.45 2.47
C GLN A 63 27.73 6.88 3.37
N ASN A 64 27.43 6.07 4.39
CA ASN A 64 26.51 6.38 5.47
C ASN A 64 26.71 7.81 6.04
N GLU A 65 25.64 8.45 6.53
CA GLU A 65 25.60 9.83 7.06
C GLU A 65 25.85 10.96 6.05
N ASN A 66 26.38 10.67 4.86
CA ASN A 66 26.58 11.70 3.86
C ASN A 66 25.24 12.23 3.36
N VAL A 67 25.18 13.54 3.16
CA VAL A 67 24.03 14.25 2.60
C VAL A 67 24.19 14.37 1.09
N VAL A 68 23.25 13.80 0.36
CA VAL A 68 23.10 14.02 -1.08
C VAL A 68 22.17 15.21 -1.30
N ARG A 69 22.62 16.18 -2.08
CA ARG A 69 21.84 17.36 -2.43
C ARG A 69 21.75 17.55 -3.93
N THR A 70 20.55 17.85 -4.41
CA THR A 70 20.29 18.19 -5.81
C THR A 70 19.90 19.66 -5.94
N GLY A 71 20.42 20.33 -6.96
CA GLY A 71 20.01 21.69 -7.31
C GLY A 71 18.68 21.75 -8.08
N THR A 72 18.39 22.93 -8.62
CA THR A 72 17.27 23.13 -9.55
C THR A 72 17.48 22.29 -10.83
N GLU A 73 16.39 21.72 -11.36
CA GLU A 73 16.42 20.78 -12.50
C GLU A 73 17.41 19.61 -12.35
N SER A 74 17.88 19.33 -11.13
CA SER A 74 18.92 18.33 -10.88
C SER A 74 18.31 17.08 -10.27
N ARG A 75 18.86 15.92 -10.59
CA ARG A 75 18.32 14.63 -10.15
C ARG A 75 19.44 13.62 -9.99
N ALA A 76 19.23 12.60 -9.17
CA ALA A 76 20.19 11.51 -9.00
C ALA A 76 19.48 10.17 -8.86
N GLU A 77 20.13 9.09 -9.29
CA GLU A 77 19.74 7.72 -8.96
C GLU A 77 20.88 7.08 -8.16
N LEU A 78 20.52 6.56 -6.99
CA LEU A 78 21.39 5.82 -6.10
C LEU A 78 20.94 4.36 -6.06
N GLU A 79 21.90 3.44 -6.08
CA GLU A 79 21.67 2.00 -5.91
C GLU A 79 22.42 1.52 -4.66
N PHE A 80 21.69 0.93 -3.73
CA PHE A 80 22.22 0.37 -2.49
C PHE A 80 22.66 -1.08 -2.66
N THR A 81 23.44 -1.60 -1.71
CA THR A 81 23.95 -2.99 -1.76
C THR A 81 22.83 -4.03 -1.73
N ASP A 82 21.72 -3.72 -1.05
CA ASP A 82 20.51 -4.55 -1.04
C ASP A 82 19.61 -4.41 -2.28
N LEU A 83 20.13 -3.76 -3.33
CA LEU A 83 19.46 -3.42 -4.59
C LEU A 83 18.32 -2.41 -4.46
N THR A 84 18.12 -1.78 -3.30
CA THR A 84 17.19 -0.65 -3.23
C THR A 84 17.66 0.45 -4.19
N LEU A 85 16.73 1.00 -4.98
CA LEU A 85 16.97 2.22 -5.75
C LEU A 85 16.32 3.40 -5.04
N ALA A 86 17.06 4.52 -4.96
CA ALA A 86 16.53 5.82 -4.59
C ALA A 86 16.76 6.82 -5.72
N ARG A 87 15.69 7.37 -6.27
CA ARG A 87 15.73 8.46 -7.26
C ARG A 87 15.36 9.76 -6.58
N ILE A 88 16.27 10.70 -6.60
CA ILE A 88 16.19 11.97 -5.89
C ILE A 88 15.82 13.07 -6.88
N GLY A 89 14.76 13.82 -6.56
CA GLY A 89 14.20 14.90 -7.38
C GLY A 89 15.01 16.19 -7.31
N ALA A 90 14.49 17.25 -7.92
CA ALA A 90 15.10 18.58 -7.85
C ALA A 90 15.01 19.17 -6.43
N ASN A 91 15.95 20.06 -6.09
CA ASN A 91 15.99 20.79 -4.82
C ASN A 91 15.78 19.88 -3.60
N SER A 92 16.43 18.72 -3.60
CA SER A 92 16.21 17.68 -2.58
C SER A 92 17.41 17.51 -1.67
N ILE A 93 17.13 17.10 -0.44
CA ILE A 93 18.10 16.76 0.60
C ILE A 93 17.78 15.34 1.07
N PHE A 94 18.73 14.43 0.82
CA PHE A 94 18.57 13.01 1.09
C PHE A 94 19.75 12.48 1.90
N THR A 95 19.45 11.66 2.90
CA THR A 95 20.42 10.90 3.70
C THR A 95 19.94 9.47 3.90
N PHE A 96 20.82 8.61 4.39
CA PHE A 96 20.45 7.28 4.87
C PHE A 96 21.33 6.90 6.05
N ASP A 97 20.81 5.99 6.87
CA ASP A 97 21.46 5.45 8.06
C ASP A 97 21.51 3.91 7.97
N ALA A 98 22.72 3.38 7.91
CA ALA A 98 22.99 1.94 7.84
C ALA A 98 22.65 1.19 9.14
N GLN A 99 22.79 1.83 10.30
CA GLN A 99 22.53 1.23 11.61
C GLN A 99 21.03 1.11 11.89
N THR A 100 20.26 2.13 11.50
CA THR A 100 18.81 2.14 11.68
C THR A 100 18.03 1.64 10.47
N HIS A 101 18.71 1.28 9.38
CA HIS A 101 18.13 0.91 8.09
C HIS A 101 17.15 1.95 7.55
N THR A 102 17.52 3.22 7.62
CA THR A 102 16.62 4.34 7.32
C THR A 102 17.05 5.07 6.05
N LEU A 103 16.07 5.47 5.23
CA LEU A 103 16.19 6.49 4.20
C LEU A 103 15.49 7.74 4.70
N ASP A 104 16.14 8.90 4.60
CA ASP A 104 15.60 10.17 5.09
C ASP A 104 15.48 11.16 3.93
N CYS A 105 14.27 11.67 3.72
CA CYS A 105 14.01 12.80 2.85
C CYS A 105 13.70 14.03 3.73
N GLU A 106 14.68 14.91 3.90
CA GLU A 106 14.49 16.13 4.70
C GLU A 106 13.77 17.22 3.91
N HIS A 107 14.02 17.26 2.60
CA HIS A 107 13.41 18.23 1.69
C HIS A 107 13.39 17.69 0.26
N GLY A 108 12.41 18.14 -0.53
CA GLY A 108 12.29 17.81 -1.94
C GLY A 108 11.52 16.52 -2.14
N ALA A 109 11.99 15.65 -3.04
CA ALA A 109 11.29 14.42 -3.37
C ALA A 109 12.24 13.24 -3.61
N VAL A 110 11.82 12.06 -3.22
CA VAL A 110 12.53 10.79 -3.41
C VAL A 110 11.55 9.71 -3.84
N LEU A 111 11.84 9.01 -4.92
CA LEU A 111 11.21 7.75 -5.26
C LEU A 111 12.10 6.62 -4.75
N PHE A 112 11.53 5.68 -4.02
CA PHE A 112 12.21 4.45 -3.62
C PHE A 112 11.62 3.26 -4.38
N SER A 113 12.46 2.30 -4.73
CA SER A 113 12.06 1.04 -5.35
C SER A 113 12.89 -0.07 -4.74
N LYS A 114 12.26 -0.97 -3.99
CA LYS A 114 12.93 -2.04 -3.24
C LYS A 114 12.41 -3.40 -3.67
N PRO A 115 13.28 -4.35 -4.06
CA PRO A 115 12.85 -5.72 -4.33
C PRO A 115 12.24 -6.38 -3.10
N ALA A 116 11.22 -7.22 -3.29
CA ALA A 116 10.72 -8.08 -2.22
C ALA A 116 11.83 -8.98 -1.65
N ASN A 117 11.71 -9.33 -0.37
CA ASN A 117 12.62 -10.23 0.35
C ASN A 117 14.07 -9.74 0.51
N SER A 118 14.33 -8.43 0.35
CA SER A 118 15.65 -7.81 0.51
C SER A 118 15.87 -7.13 1.87
N GLY A 119 15.11 -7.55 2.90
CA GLY A 119 15.14 -6.94 4.23
C GLY A 119 14.17 -5.76 4.39
N ARG A 120 14.03 -5.24 5.61
CA ARG A 120 13.20 -4.06 5.92
C ARG A 120 14.05 -2.80 5.92
N VAL A 121 13.56 -1.75 5.28
CA VAL A 121 14.10 -0.40 5.30
C VAL A 121 13.00 0.54 5.78
N GLU A 122 13.32 1.60 6.52
CA GLU A 122 12.37 2.64 6.89
C GLU A 122 12.56 3.88 6.02
N ILE A 123 11.47 4.56 5.64
CA ILE A 123 11.51 5.89 5.04
C ILE A 123 10.99 6.89 6.06
N ARG A 124 11.75 7.97 6.26
CA ARG A 124 11.40 9.08 7.14
C ARG A 124 11.40 10.38 6.38
N SER A 125 10.36 11.18 6.61
CA SER A 125 10.19 12.46 5.95
C SER A 125 9.19 13.29 6.71
N GLY A 126 9.61 14.48 7.17
CA GLY A 126 8.77 15.28 8.05
C GLY A 126 8.26 14.45 9.24
N ALA A 127 6.97 14.52 9.51
CA ALA A 127 6.34 13.76 10.59
C ALA A 127 5.97 12.31 10.24
N VAL A 128 6.36 11.82 9.06
CA VAL A 128 6.01 10.50 8.54
C VAL A 128 7.17 9.52 8.73
N THR A 129 6.86 8.31 9.20
CA THR A 129 7.78 7.17 9.24
C THR A 129 7.04 5.93 8.76
N ALA A 130 7.64 5.20 7.81
CA ALA A 130 7.00 4.02 7.23
C ALA A 130 8.01 2.93 6.87
N ALA A 131 7.56 1.67 6.94
CA ALA A 131 8.40 0.51 6.65
C ALA A 131 8.23 0.04 5.19
N ILE A 132 9.34 -0.10 4.48
CA ILE A 132 9.48 -0.63 3.13
C ILE A 132 10.04 -2.05 3.23
N THR A 133 9.27 -3.05 2.80
CA THR A 133 9.67 -4.47 2.81
C THR A 133 9.78 -5.08 1.41
N GLY A 134 9.43 -4.31 0.37
CA GLY A 134 9.41 -4.78 -1.02
C GLY A 134 8.33 -4.06 -1.82
N SER A 135 8.55 -2.79 -2.12
CA SER A 135 7.58 -1.94 -2.81
C SER A 135 8.26 -0.76 -3.49
N THR A 136 7.50 -0.08 -4.34
CA THR A 136 7.92 1.11 -5.08
C THR A 136 6.94 2.22 -4.77
N GLY A 137 7.47 3.32 -4.27
CA GLY A 137 6.69 4.47 -3.85
C GLY A 137 7.53 5.73 -3.90
N PHE A 138 6.94 6.84 -3.50
CA PHE A 138 7.61 8.12 -3.45
C PHE A 138 7.23 8.87 -2.20
N VAL A 139 8.14 9.73 -1.76
CA VAL A 139 7.88 10.72 -0.73
C VAL A 139 8.31 12.09 -1.25
N SER A 140 7.51 13.09 -0.93
CA SER A 140 7.86 14.49 -1.17
C SER A 140 7.58 15.28 0.09
N THR A 141 8.54 16.08 0.51
CA THR A 141 8.34 16.98 1.64
C THR A 141 8.81 18.38 1.32
N THR A 142 7.93 19.32 1.62
CA THR A 142 8.26 20.73 1.58
C THR A 142 8.23 21.25 3.01
N ASN A 143 9.28 21.97 3.34
CA ASN A 143 9.36 22.66 4.60
C ASN A 143 9.56 24.14 4.30
N LYS A 144 8.63 24.99 4.76
CA LYS A 144 8.70 26.45 4.57
C LYS A 144 9.96 27.09 5.21
N HIS A 145 10.64 26.32 6.05
CA HIS A 145 11.83 26.71 6.80
C HIS A 145 13.08 25.88 6.45
N ALA A 146 13.02 24.91 5.53
CA ALA A 146 14.21 24.16 5.10
C ALA A 146 15.30 25.13 4.63
N GLY A 147 16.52 24.94 5.14
CA GLY A 147 17.68 25.77 4.79
C GLY A 147 17.73 27.17 5.41
N LYS A 148 16.75 27.60 6.23
CA LYS A 148 16.81 28.90 6.94
C LYS A 148 17.64 28.81 8.22
N LYS A 149 18.69 29.63 8.29
CA LYS A 149 19.60 29.70 9.46
C LYS A 149 18.82 30.16 10.71
N GLY A 150 18.79 29.32 11.74
CA GLY A 150 18.14 29.62 13.04
C GLY A 150 16.66 29.25 13.16
N ALA A 151 16.05 28.67 12.12
CA ALA A 151 14.68 28.15 12.24
C ALA A 151 14.66 26.83 13.01
N VAL A 152 13.84 26.73 14.06
CA VAL A 152 13.48 25.44 14.66
C VAL A 152 12.49 24.78 13.72
N VAL A 153 12.96 23.82 12.94
CA VAL A 153 12.13 23.07 12.02
C VAL A 153 11.60 21.83 12.74
N ARG A 154 10.30 21.78 12.98
CA ARG A 154 9.68 20.56 13.52
C ARG A 154 9.18 19.68 12.37
N PRO A 155 9.23 18.35 12.52
CA PRO A 155 8.65 17.40 11.57
C PRO A 155 7.20 17.75 11.16
N GLU A 156 6.36 18.11 12.12
CA GLU A 156 4.94 18.41 11.94
C GLU A 156 4.66 19.76 11.24
N ASP A 157 5.68 20.59 11.07
CA ASP A 157 5.57 21.88 10.37
C ASP A 157 5.84 21.74 8.85
N SER A 158 6.10 20.51 8.39
CA SER A 158 6.27 20.17 6.97
C SER A 158 4.97 19.74 6.30
N THR A 159 4.87 19.94 4.99
CA THR A 159 3.88 19.25 4.16
C THR A 159 4.54 18.05 3.50
N THR A 160 4.13 16.86 3.90
CA THR A 160 4.68 15.59 3.40
C THR A 160 3.60 14.82 2.64
N MET A 161 3.97 14.31 1.46
CA MET A 161 3.16 13.42 0.64
C MET A 161 3.93 12.11 0.50
N LEU A 162 3.29 10.98 0.77
CA LEU A 162 3.87 9.65 0.65
C LEU A 162 2.90 8.79 -0.14
N GLY A 163 3.28 8.37 -1.36
CA GLY A 163 2.42 7.61 -2.25
C GLY A 163 3.05 6.30 -2.72
N MET A 164 2.22 5.31 -3.01
CA MET A 164 2.64 3.98 -3.44
C MET A 164 2.27 3.71 -4.89
N LEU A 165 3.26 3.33 -5.70
CA LEU A 165 3.05 2.97 -7.11
C LEU A 165 2.73 1.48 -7.27
N GLU A 166 3.29 0.64 -6.41
CA GLU A 166 2.91 -0.76 -6.25
C GLU A 166 3.20 -1.22 -4.81
N GLY A 167 2.66 -2.39 -4.47
CA GLY A 167 2.89 -3.02 -3.17
C GLY A 167 2.08 -2.35 -2.06
N LYS A 168 2.52 -2.61 -0.82
CA LYS A 168 1.91 -2.06 0.39
C LYS A 168 2.97 -1.42 1.28
N LEU A 169 2.54 -0.44 2.06
CA LEU A 169 3.38 0.29 3.00
C LEU A 169 2.57 0.60 4.25
N HIS A 170 3.17 0.36 5.42
CA HIS A 170 2.56 0.69 6.70
C HIS A 170 3.45 1.68 7.44
N GLY A 171 2.84 2.60 8.16
CA GLY A 171 3.58 3.62 8.88
C GLY A 171 2.71 4.41 9.84
N THR A 172 3.33 5.45 10.38
CA THR A 172 2.69 6.41 11.28
C THR A 172 3.07 7.82 10.85
N SER A 173 2.11 8.73 10.92
CA SER A 173 2.36 10.17 10.80
C SER A 173 1.97 10.85 12.11
N ASN A 174 2.89 11.62 12.70
CA ASN A 174 2.52 12.50 13.79
C ASN A 174 1.94 13.80 13.23
N TRP A 175 1.03 14.42 13.96
CA TRP A 175 0.51 15.74 13.61
C TRP A 175 0.16 16.53 14.86
N ARG A 176 0.22 17.86 14.74
CA ARG A 176 -0.06 18.78 15.84
C ARG A 176 -1.41 19.45 15.60
N ASP A 177 -2.31 19.36 16.57
CA ASP A 177 -3.62 20.01 16.49
C ASP A 177 -3.55 21.52 16.77
N SER A 178 -4.69 22.20 16.63
CA SER A 178 -4.80 23.65 16.89
C SER A 178 -4.51 24.06 18.34
N ARG A 179 -4.52 23.10 19.28
CA ARG A 179 -4.18 23.30 20.70
C ARG A 179 -2.71 22.99 20.99
N GLY A 180 -1.94 22.59 19.98
CA GLY A 180 -0.53 22.23 20.11
C GLY A 180 -0.29 20.81 20.62
N GLN A 181 -1.32 19.97 20.74
CA GLN A 181 -1.16 18.57 21.14
C GLN A 181 -0.70 17.72 19.96
N ILE A 182 0.18 16.75 20.22
CA ILE A 182 0.68 15.83 19.20
C ILE A 182 -0.16 14.56 19.22
N HIS A 183 -0.61 14.15 18.04
CA HIS A 183 -1.38 12.94 17.80
C HIS A 183 -0.64 12.04 16.80
N SER A 184 -0.80 10.73 16.94
CA SER A 184 -0.29 9.74 15.98
C SER A 184 -1.42 9.23 15.09
N PHE A 185 -1.18 9.24 13.77
CA PHE A 185 -2.07 8.69 12.76
C PHE A 185 -1.41 7.46 12.13
N PRO A 186 -1.77 6.23 12.55
CA PRO A 186 -1.32 5.03 11.86
C PRO A 186 -1.98 4.95 10.48
N PHE A 187 -1.24 4.51 9.47
CA PHE A 187 -1.75 4.36 8.11
C PHE A 187 -1.25 3.09 7.44
N SER A 188 -2.01 2.66 6.44
CA SER A 188 -1.66 1.66 5.46
C SER A 188 -1.91 2.25 4.08
N LEU A 189 -0.95 2.13 3.17
CA LEU A 189 -1.08 2.54 1.78
C LEU A 189 -0.88 1.32 0.87
N GLY A 190 -1.79 1.12 -0.06
CA GLY A 190 -1.64 0.24 -1.22
C GLY A 190 -1.32 1.04 -2.48
N ALA A 191 -1.15 0.34 -3.60
CA ALA A 191 -0.94 0.96 -4.91
C ALA A 191 -2.04 1.99 -5.23
N GLY A 192 -1.65 3.17 -5.70
CA GLY A 192 -2.58 4.27 -6.01
C GLY A 192 -2.98 5.11 -4.81
N GLU A 193 -2.61 4.72 -3.59
CA GLU A 193 -2.89 5.49 -2.38
C GLU A 193 -1.72 6.41 -2.01
N MET A 194 -2.07 7.57 -1.49
CA MET A 194 -1.14 8.60 -1.04
C MET A 194 -1.61 9.20 0.28
N LEU A 195 -0.73 9.20 1.27
CA LEU A 195 -0.87 9.99 2.48
C LEU A 195 -0.53 11.46 2.19
N ILE A 196 -1.36 12.38 2.66
CA ILE A 196 -1.08 13.82 2.72
C ILE A 196 -1.05 14.23 4.20
N ALA A 197 0.12 14.60 4.70
CA ALA A 197 0.33 15.14 6.04
C ALA A 197 0.65 16.63 5.94
N GLN A 198 -0.22 17.48 6.53
CA GLN A 198 -0.10 18.94 6.51
C GLN A 198 0.00 19.51 7.92
N PRO A 199 0.68 20.66 8.10
CA PRO A 199 0.76 21.31 9.41
C PRO A 199 -0.62 21.71 9.93
N GLY A 200 -0.89 21.44 11.21
CA GLY A 200 -2.12 21.84 11.88
C GLY A 200 -3.37 21.03 11.50
N ARG A 201 -3.22 19.96 10.71
CA ARG A 201 -4.33 19.14 10.23
C ARG A 201 -4.04 17.66 10.45
N ALA A 202 -5.11 16.88 10.69
CA ALA A 202 -5.00 15.44 10.68
C ALA A 202 -4.58 14.95 9.28
N PRO A 203 -3.64 14.01 9.17
CA PRO A 203 -3.29 13.39 7.89
C PRO A 203 -4.50 12.71 7.25
N ALA A 204 -4.51 12.69 5.91
CA ALA A 204 -5.53 12.01 5.12
C ALA A 204 -4.88 11.10 4.09
N VAL A 205 -5.56 10.00 3.75
CA VAL A 205 -5.17 9.12 2.64
C VAL A 205 -6.10 9.42 1.47
N VAL A 206 -5.53 9.59 0.28
CA VAL A 206 -6.24 9.91 -0.96
C VAL A 206 -5.75 9.00 -2.09
N GLN A 207 -6.51 8.92 -3.17
CA GLN A 207 -6.10 8.21 -4.39
C GLN A 207 -5.31 9.13 -5.33
N PHE A 208 -4.40 8.57 -6.12
CA PHE A 208 -3.64 9.28 -7.15
C PHE A 208 -3.50 8.44 -8.43
N ASP A 209 -3.42 9.12 -9.57
CA ASP A 209 -3.27 8.52 -10.90
C ASP A 209 -1.86 7.95 -11.12
N ILE A 210 -1.73 6.62 -11.02
CA ILE A 210 -0.47 5.89 -11.23
C ILE A 210 0.02 6.03 -12.68
N PRO A 211 -0.80 5.76 -13.73
CA PRO A 211 -0.37 5.97 -15.13
C PRO A 211 0.17 7.37 -15.41
N ARG A 212 -0.50 8.39 -14.89
CA ARG A 212 -0.08 9.79 -15.02
C ARG A 212 1.24 10.02 -14.31
N PHE A 213 1.39 9.57 -13.06
CA PHE A 213 2.66 9.70 -12.34
C PHE A 213 3.82 9.05 -13.13
N LEU A 214 3.66 7.82 -13.60
CA LEU A 214 4.72 7.11 -14.33
C LEU A 214 5.07 7.78 -15.66
N SER A 215 4.10 8.41 -16.32
CA SER A 215 4.30 9.08 -17.61
C SER A 215 4.84 10.50 -17.49
N THR A 216 4.55 11.23 -16.40
CA THR A 216 4.93 12.64 -16.24
C THR A 216 6.04 12.90 -15.23
N SER A 217 6.22 12.05 -14.22
CA SER A 217 7.11 12.34 -13.10
C SER A 217 8.59 12.37 -13.52
N PRO A 218 9.35 13.41 -13.14
CA PRO A 218 10.79 13.48 -13.39
C PRO A 218 11.57 12.50 -12.50
N LEU A 219 10.94 11.88 -11.50
CA LEU A 219 11.49 10.76 -10.73
C LEU A 219 11.45 9.45 -11.52
N VAL A 220 10.71 9.38 -12.62
CA VAL A 220 10.62 8.20 -13.50
C VAL A 220 11.30 8.48 -14.83
N LYS A 221 10.98 9.61 -15.46
CA LYS A 221 11.37 9.93 -16.83
C LYS A 221 12.85 10.33 -16.96
N GLY A 222 13.49 9.89 -18.04
CA GLY A 222 14.83 10.31 -18.44
C GLY A 222 15.98 9.54 -17.79
N PHE A 223 15.73 8.76 -16.73
CA PHE A 223 16.71 7.80 -16.22
C PHE A 223 16.94 6.67 -17.25
N ARG A 224 18.16 6.13 -17.29
CA ARG A 224 18.57 5.07 -18.24
C ARG A 224 17.98 3.72 -17.87
N GLY A 225 17.86 3.44 -16.57
CA GLY A 225 17.27 2.20 -16.05
C GLY A 225 15.76 2.32 -15.88
N ASN A 226 15.06 1.19 -15.96
CA ASN A 226 13.69 1.10 -15.47
C ASN A 226 13.69 1.08 -13.94
N LEU A 227 12.53 1.36 -13.34
CA LEU A 227 12.33 1.06 -11.93
C LEU A 227 12.42 -0.45 -11.70
N LEU A 228 12.67 -0.85 -10.46
CA LEU A 228 12.55 -2.26 -10.08
C LEU A 228 11.07 -2.63 -10.04
N ASN A 229 10.79 -3.91 -9.78
CA ASN A 229 9.43 -4.42 -9.61
C ASN A 229 8.52 -4.11 -10.82
N GLN A 230 9.07 -4.17 -12.05
CA GLN A 230 8.34 -3.77 -13.26
C GLN A 230 7.06 -4.60 -13.47
N ARG A 231 7.08 -5.88 -13.07
CA ARG A 231 5.90 -6.74 -13.14
C ARG A 231 4.79 -6.22 -12.22
N GLU A 232 5.15 -5.87 -10.99
CA GLU A 232 4.24 -5.37 -9.96
C GLU A 232 3.73 -3.96 -10.32
N LEU A 233 4.58 -3.11 -10.88
CA LEU A 233 4.17 -1.80 -11.44
C LEU A 233 3.18 -1.96 -12.59
N ASN A 234 3.44 -2.87 -13.52
CA ASN A 234 2.52 -3.13 -14.63
C ASN A 234 1.17 -3.64 -14.14
N ARG A 235 1.18 -4.47 -13.09
CA ARG A 235 -0.04 -4.94 -12.44
C ARG A 235 -0.81 -3.79 -11.80
N ALA A 236 -0.15 -2.97 -11.00
CA ALA A 236 -0.78 -1.82 -10.35
C ALA A 236 -1.39 -0.82 -11.36
N VAL A 237 -0.75 -0.61 -12.51
CA VAL A 237 -1.31 0.19 -13.61
C VAL A 237 -2.57 -0.46 -14.20
N ALA A 238 -2.55 -1.77 -14.42
CA ALA A 238 -3.68 -2.49 -14.97
C ALA A 238 -4.86 -2.55 -13.99
N ASP A 239 -4.59 -2.74 -12.70
CA ASP A 239 -5.54 -2.63 -11.59
C ASP A 239 -6.19 -1.24 -11.63
N TYR A 240 -5.40 -0.16 -11.50
CA TYR A 240 -5.87 1.23 -11.54
C TYR A 240 -6.76 1.53 -12.76
N GLN A 241 -6.35 1.11 -13.96
CA GLN A 241 -7.13 1.34 -15.17
C GLN A 241 -8.42 0.52 -15.21
N SER A 242 -8.42 -0.67 -14.60
CA SER A 242 -9.63 -1.46 -14.40
C SER A 242 -10.61 -0.71 -13.50
N ASP A 243 -10.12 -0.19 -12.39
CA ASP A 243 -10.93 0.53 -11.41
C ASP A 243 -11.48 1.85 -11.97
N GLN A 244 -10.67 2.54 -12.78
CA GLN A 244 -11.11 3.71 -13.53
C GLN A 244 -12.22 3.36 -14.54
N ARG A 245 -12.08 2.26 -15.31
CA ARG A 245 -13.12 1.83 -16.27
C ARG A 245 -14.43 1.44 -15.58
N ARG A 246 -14.34 0.91 -14.36
CA ARG A 246 -15.47 0.51 -13.51
C ARG A 246 -16.03 1.65 -12.66
N GLY A 247 -15.44 2.85 -12.73
CA GLY A 247 -15.92 4.04 -12.04
C GLY A 247 -15.57 4.11 -10.54
N PHE A 248 -14.69 3.24 -10.04
CA PHE A 248 -14.20 3.29 -8.66
C PHE A 248 -13.21 4.43 -8.42
N ILE A 249 -12.54 4.89 -9.48
CA ILE A 249 -11.55 5.97 -9.43
C ILE A 249 -11.90 6.99 -10.50
N GLU A 250 -12.06 8.25 -10.09
CA GLU A 250 -12.20 9.34 -11.04
C GLU A 250 -10.90 9.56 -11.80
N ALA A 251 -10.98 9.63 -13.14
CA ALA A 251 -9.89 10.17 -13.94
C ALA A 251 -9.64 11.59 -13.45
N ASN A 252 -8.47 11.85 -12.83
CA ASN A 252 -8.04 13.10 -12.16
C ASN A 252 -8.26 13.21 -10.64
N ALA A 253 -8.50 12.11 -9.90
CA ALA A 253 -8.86 12.11 -8.48
C ALA A 253 -8.03 13.00 -7.52
N VAL A 254 -6.77 13.35 -7.82
CA VAL A 254 -6.05 14.44 -7.12
C VAL A 254 -5.09 15.14 -8.07
N THR A 255 -5.22 16.46 -8.24
CA THR A 255 -4.18 17.29 -8.87
C THR A 255 -3.38 18.00 -7.77
N VAL A 256 -2.19 17.51 -7.47
CA VAL A 256 -1.28 18.18 -6.52
C VAL A 256 -0.60 19.37 -7.20
N ASN A 257 -1.20 20.56 -7.07
CA ASN A 257 -0.69 21.80 -7.66
C ASN A 257 0.57 22.39 -6.98
N GLN A 258 1.14 21.75 -5.95
CA GLN A 258 2.23 22.34 -5.14
C GLN A 258 3.54 21.55 -5.07
N ALA A 259 3.64 20.35 -5.65
CA ALA A 259 4.90 19.60 -5.67
C ALA A 259 5.61 19.77 -7.02
N SER A 260 6.22 20.93 -7.26
CA SER A 260 7.04 21.19 -8.46
C SER A 260 8.15 20.15 -8.66
N ASN A 261 8.62 19.51 -7.59
CA ASN A 261 9.65 18.46 -7.63
C ASN A 261 9.11 17.05 -8.01
N LEU A 262 7.78 16.84 -7.99
CA LEU A 262 7.11 15.61 -8.48
C LEU A 262 6.47 15.79 -9.87
N ALA A 263 6.29 17.05 -10.30
CA ALA A 263 5.63 17.55 -11.52
C ALA A 263 4.38 16.78 -12.01
N TRP A 264 3.22 17.28 -11.59
CA TRP A 264 1.87 16.93 -12.06
C TRP A 264 1.24 18.15 -12.77
N VAL A 265 1.14 18.21 -14.10
CA VAL A 265 0.49 19.30 -14.90
C VAL A 265 -0.10 18.68 -16.20
N ALA A 266 -1.28 19.00 -16.80
CA ALA A 266 -2.21 20.15 -16.86
C ALA A 266 -3.69 19.76 -16.52
N TYR A 267 -4.71 20.62 -16.30
CA TYR A 267 -5.10 21.93 -16.91
C TYR A 267 -5.90 22.86 -15.95
N ASN A 268 -5.99 24.14 -16.33
CA ASN A 268 -6.45 25.38 -15.66
C ASN A 268 -7.65 25.36 -14.69
N SER A 269 -7.47 25.96 -13.52
CA SER A 269 -8.50 26.81 -12.89
C SER A 269 -7.85 28.00 -12.18
N PRO A 270 -8.15 29.26 -12.57
CA PRO A 270 -7.74 30.43 -11.82
C PRO A 270 -8.59 30.50 -10.56
N ASN A 271 -7.92 30.56 -9.40
CA ASN A 271 -8.49 30.85 -8.07
C ASN A 271 -8.90 29.60 -7.26
N HIS A 272 -7.96 28.99 -6.52
CA HIS A 272 -8.09 28.72 -5.07
C HIS A 272 -6.83 28.06 -4.49
N ASN A 273 -6.23 28.70 -3.47
CA ASN A 273 -5.12 28.19 -2.65
C ASN A 273 -5.64 27.39 -1.43
N SER A 274 -6.51 26.41 -1.64
CA SER A 274 -7.01 25.58 -0.54
C SER A 274 -7.28 24.16 -1.00
N PHE A 275 -6.49 23.21 -0.50
CA PHE A 275 -6.87 21.80 -0.45
C PHE A 275 -7.97 21.63 0.61
N ASP A 276 -9.15 21.20 0.18
CA ASP A 276 -10.21 20.65 1.03
C ASP A 276 -10.21 19.13 0.80
N ALA A 277 -9.57 18.39 1.71
CA ALA A 277 -9.40 16.94 1.66
C ALA A 277 -10.51 16.21 2.43
N SER A 278 -11.74 16.75 2.42
CA SER A 278 -12.88 16.21 3.18
C SER A 278 -13.70 15.15 2.44
N VAL A 279 -13.20 14.62 1.31
CA VAL A 279 -13.87 13.54 0.56
C VAL A 279 -12.97 12.29 0.59
N ASP A 280 -13.53 11.19 1.10
CA ASP A 280 -13.01 9.81 1.09
C ASP A 280 -11.88 9.39 2.05
N ALA A 281 -12.04 9.69 3.34
CA ALA A 281 -11.26 9.02 4.39
C ALA A 281 -11.84 7.60 4.68
N ARG A 282 -11.15 6.54 4.20
CA ARG A 282 -11.43 5.15 4.63
C ARG A 282 -10.82 4.85 6.01
N PRO A 283 -11.56 4.26 6.96
CA PRO A 283 -11.00 3.77 8.23
C PRO A 283 -10.32 2.40 8.04
N SER A 284 -9.08 2.27 8.54
CA SER A 284 -8.28 1.03 8.53
C SER A 284 -8.42 0.28 9.87
N GLY A 285 -8.81 -0.99 9.82
CA GLY A 285 -8.79 -1.91 10.97
C GLY A 285 -8.37 -3.31 10.53
N SER A 286 -7.34 -3.87 11.18
CA SER A 286 -6.71 -5.14 10.86
C SER A 286 -7.02 -6.22 11.90
N THR A 287 -7.28 -7.46 11.44
CA THR A 287 -6.82 -8.73 12.06
C THR A 287 -7.03 -9.88 11.06
N GLN A 288 -6.25 -10.96 11.16
CA GLN A 288 -6.13 -12.13 10.23
C GLN A 288 -6.32 -13.47 11.05
N PRO A 289 -6.32 -14.70 10.47
CA PRO A 289 -7.51 -15.49 10.13
C PRO A 289 -7.49 -16.96 10.66
N THR A 290 -8.52 -17.79 10.38
CA THR A 290 -8.35 -19.23 10.04
C THR A 290 -9.59 -19.86 9.35
N GLY A 291 -9.39 -20.53 8.21
CA GLY A 291 -10.00 -21.85 7.92
C GLY A 291 -11.39 -21.97 7.27
N GLY A 292 -11.71 -21.23 6.19
CA GLY A 292 -13.03 -21.32 5.51
C GLY A 292 -13.02 -21.51 3.98
N GLY A 293 -11.87 -21.75 3.35
CA GLY A 293 -11.75 -21.80 1.88
C GLY A 293 -11.63 -20.43 1.20
N PHE A 294 -11.65 -19.34 1.97
CA PHE A 294 -11.33 -18.00 1.49
C PHE A 294 -9.87 -17.90 1.03
N ILE A 295 -9.64 -17.20 -0.08
CA ILE A 295 -8.34 -16.67 -0.45
C ILE A 295 -7.99 -15.55 0.54
N PRO A 296 -6.78 -15.50 1.13
CA PRO A 296 -6.41 -14.53 2.17
C PRO A 296 -6.10 -13.14 1.59
N VAL A 297 -7.04 -12.60 0.83
CA VAL A 297 -7.06 -11.24 0.29
C VAL A 297 -8.39 -10.60 0.70
N GLY A 298 -8.38 -9.30 0.95
CA GLY A 298 -9.55 -8.55 1.43
C GLY A 298 -9.68 -8.40 2.95
N GLY A 299 -10.69 -7.64 3.37
CA GLY A 299 -10.97 -7.35 4.79
C GLY A 299 -11.68 -8.50 5.52
N ASP A 300 -11.37 -8.68 6.81
CA ASP A 300 -12.12 -9.59 7.67
C ASP A 300 -13.38 -8.91 8.23
N GLY A 301 -14.45 -9.70 8.40
CA GLY A 301 -15.76 -9.22 8.86
C GLY A 301 -16.55 -10.27 9.63
N ILE A 302 -17.51 -9.83 10.45
CA ILE A 302 -18.45 -10.70 11.18
C ILE A 302 -19.29 -11.52 10.18
N ILE A 303 -19.65 -10.90 9.06
CA ILE A 303 -20.13 -11.56 7.85
C ILE A 303 -19.16 -11.19 6.74
N ARG A 304 -18.83 -12.16 5.88
CA ARG A 304 -17.93 -11.98 4.75
C ARG A 304 -18.44 -12.71 3.51
N GLY A 305 -18.42 -12.06 2.36
CA GLY A 305 -18.61 -12.67 1.05
C GLY A 305 -17.33 -12.55 0.22
N GLN A 306 -17.00 -13.55 -0.60
CA GLN A 306 -15.87 -13.55 -1.52
C GLN A 306 -16.28 -14.19 -2.85
N LEU A 307 -16.25 -13.42 -3.94
CA LEU A 307 -16.44 -13.89 -5.31
C LEU A 307 -15.08 -14.11 -5.96
N ILE A 308 -14.90 -15.23 -6.66
CA ILE A 308 -13.63 -15.65 -7.24
C ILE A 308 -13.86 -16.12 -8.68
N TRP A 309 -13.04 -15.67 -9.62
CA TRP A 309 -13.06 -16.15 -11.02
C TRP A 309 -11.66 -16.08 -11.63
N THR A 310 -11.45 -16.67 -12.80
CA THR A 310 -10.10 -16.80 -13.40
C THR A 310 -9.96 -16.16 -14.77
N SER A 311 -11.02 -15.52 -15.28
CA SER A 311 -11.07 -14.97 -16.62
C SER A 311 -10.97 -13.44 -16.64
N THR A 312 -11.10 -12.81 -17.82
CA THR A 312 -11.18 -11.36 -17.98
C THR A 312 -12.62 -10.85 -17.91
N ALA A 313 -13.57 -11.68 -17.48
CA ALA A 313 -14.94 -11.25 -17.26
C ALA A 313 -15.02 -10.19 -16.17
N ASP A 314 -16.00 -9.31 -16.31
CA ASP A 314 -16.43 -8.35 -15.32
C ASP A 314 -17.55 -8.99 -14.51
N LEU A 315 -17.15 -9.69 -13.45
CA LEU A 315 -18.07 -10.24 -12.47
C LEU A 315 -18.07 -9.34 -11.24
N ASP A 316 -19.26 -9.03 -10.74
CA ASP A 316 -19.47 -8.15 -9.59
C ASP A 316 -20.06 -8.93 -8.43
N LEU A 317 -19.56 -8.69 -7.22
CA LEU A 317 -20.14 -9.18 -5.98
C LEU A 317 -21.18 -8.17 -5.47
N HIS A 318 -22.38 -8.69 -5.20
CA HIS A 318 -23.48 -7.93 -4.64
C HIS A 318 -23.84 -8.47 -3.25
N LEU A 319 -24.25 -7.55 -2.36
CA LEU A 319 -24.88 -7.84 -1.08
C LEU A 319 -26.14 -6.98 -0.92
N ILE A 320 -27.28 -7.62 -0.66
CA ILE A 320 -28.50 -6.96 -0.20
C ILE A 320 -28.60 -7.10 1.32
N LEU A 321 -28.67 -5.97 2.01
CA LEU A 321 -28.82 -5.86 3.47
C LEU A 321 -30.29 -6.08 3.90
N PRO A 322 -30.55 -6.33 5.20
CA PRO A 322 -31.91 -6.53 5.72
C PRO A 322 -32.89 -5.38 5.47
N ASP A 323 -32.38 -4.16 5.29
CA ASP A 323 -33.17 -2.95 4.97
C ASP A 323 -33.28 -2.68 3.47
N ASN A 324 -32.92 -3.66 2.63
CA ASN A 324 -32.89 -3.62 1.16
C ASN A 324 -31.88 -2.63 0.57
N GLN A 325 -30.95 -2.09 1.37
CA GLN A 325 -29.81 -1.40 0.81
C GLN A 325 -28.86 -2.39 0.15
N GLU A 326 -28.28 -2.01 -0.98
CA GLU A 326 -27.40 -2.87 -1.75
C GLU A 326 -25.96 -2.35 -1.70
N VAL A 327 -25.03 -3.26 -1.38
CA VAL A 327 -23.59 -3.03 -1.50
C VAL A 327 -23.12 -3.74 -2.77
N PHE A 328 -22.60 -2.94 -3.70
CA PHE A 328 -22.06 -3.39 -4.98
C PHE A 328 -21.18 -2.28 -5.55
N PHE A 329 -20.64 -2.43 -6.75
CA PHE A 329 -19.66 -1.48 -7.30
C PHE A 329 -20.10 0.00 -7.23
N ALA A 330 -21.36 0.32 -7.52
CA ALA A 330 -21.86 1.70 -7.52
C ALA A 330 -22.30 2.20 -6.14
N ASN A 331 -22.31 1.32 -5.14
CA ASN A 331 -22.58 1.66 -3.74
C ASN A 331 -21.66 0.83 -2.83
N PRO A 332 -20.33 1.06 -2.87
CA PRO A 332 -19.34 0.13 -2.34
C PRO A 332 -19.25 0.15 -0.82
N THR A 333 -19.93 1.07 -0.14
CA THR A 333 -19.96 1.12 1.33
C THR A 333 -21.32 1.59 1.79
N VAL A 334 -21.96 0.79 2.64
CA VAL A 334 -23.23 1.12 3.25
C VAL A 334 -23.10 1.06 4.76
N THR A 335 -23.41 2.17 5.42
CA THR A 335 -23.57 2.24 6.87
C THR A 335 -25.05 2.07 7.21
N PHE A 336 -25.37 1.08 8.02
CA PHE A 336 -26.74 0.69 8.35
C PHE A 336 -26.89 0.50 9.87
N ASN A 337 -28.08 0.06 10.31
CA ASN A 337 -28.41 -0.08 11.73
C ASN A 337 -28.11 1.18 12.55
N ARG A 338 -28.60 2.34 12.07
CA ARG A 338 -28.40 3.66 12.69
C ARG A 338 -26.93 4.04 12.91
N GLY A 339 -26.03 3.64 12.01
CA GLY A 339 -24.61 3.97 12.12
C GLY A 339 -23.76 2.93 12.84
N GLN A 340 -24.38 1.86 13.37
CA GLN A 340 -23.66 0.91 14.22
C GLN A 340 -23.01 -0.24 13.45
N ALA A 341 -23.32 -0.41 12.17
CA ALA A 341 -22.65 -1.38 11.31
C ALA A 341 -22.33 -0.78 9.94
N THR A 342 -21.29 -1.33 9.32
CA THR A 342 -20.86 -0.96 7.97
C THR A 342 -20.57 -2.22 7.17
N ALA A 343 -21.10 -2.28 5.96
CA ALA A 343 -20.76 -3.26 4.95
C ALA A 343 -19.96 -2.57 3.85
N ALA A 344 -18.81 -3.14 3.48
CA ALA A 344 -17.91 -2.55 2.50
C ALA A 344 -17.45 -3.60 1.49
N LEU A 345 -17.62 -3.29 0.20
CA LEU A 345 -16.96 -3.94 -0.91
C LEU A 345 -15.50 -3.46 -0.95
N ASP A 346 -14.58 -4.40 -0.88
CA ASP A 346 -13.16 -4.10 -1.08
C ASP A 346 -12.76 -4.17 -2.55
N HIS A 347 -11.54 -3.71 -2.78
CA HIS A 347 -11.05 -3.34 -4.11
C HIS A 347 -10.13 -4.41 -4.70
N ASP A 348 -10.14 -5.64 -4.18
CA ASP A 348 -9.10 -6.62 -4.47
C ASP A 348 -9.31 -7.39 -5.78
N ASN A 349 -9.67 -6.69 -6.85
CA ASN A 349 -9.53 -7.24 -8.19
C ASN A 349 -8.03 -7.32 -8.51
N LEU A 350 -7.53 -8.51 -8.84
CA LEU A 350 -6.15 -8.72 -9.31
C LEU A 350 -5.92 -8.22 -10.76
N GLY A 351 -6.70 -7.21 -11.18
CA GLY A 351 -6.72 -6.50 -12.46
C GLY A 351 -5.46 -6.59 -13.33
N GLY A 352 -5.43 -7.60 -14.20
CA GLY A 352 -4.41 -7.70 -15.25
C GLY A 352 -4.81 -8.67 -16.35
N THR A 353 -3.95 -8.80 -17.36
CA THR A 353 -3.97 -9.94 -18.31
C THR A 353 -3.78 -11.24 -17.51
N ILE A 354 -4.54 -12.28 -17.84
CA ILE A 354 -4.50 -13.60 -17.17
C ILE A 354 -3.21 -14.37 -17.56
N ASP A 355 -2.03 -13.79 -17.35
CA ASP A 355 -0.76 -14.40 -17.81
C ASP A 355 0.26 -14.60 -16.68
N GLN A 356 -0.10 -14.27 -15.43
CA GLN A 356 0.83 -14.26 -14.30
C GLN A 356 0.14 -14.83 -13.03
N PRO A 357 0.55 -16.01 -12.53
CA PRO A 357 -0.10 -16.67 -11.41
C PRO A 357 -0.12 -15.85 -10.09
N PRO A 358 -1.18 -16.00 -9.27
CA PRO A 358 -2.38 -16.79 -9.55
C PRO A 358 -3.30 -16.05 -10.52
N ALA A 359 -3.72 -16.73 -11.58
CA ALA A 359 -4.69 -16.30 -12.58
C ALA A 359 -6.11 -16.24 -11.97
N THR A 360 -6.29 -15.44 -10.94
CA THR A 360 -7.46 -15.47 -10.07
C THR A 360 -7.84 -14.04 -9.70
N ARG A 361 -9.08 -13.65 -9.96
CA ARG A 361 -9.71 -12.41 -9.56
C ARG A 361 -10.59 -12.67 -8.36
N VAL A 362 -10.68 -11.67 -7.49
CA VAL A 362 -11.41 -11.73 -6.24
C VAL A 362 -12.19 -10.42 -6.06
N GLU A 363 -13.37 -10.51 -5.46
CA GLU A 363 -14.02 -9.38 -4.79
C GLU A 363 -14.50 -9.84 -3.44
N ASN A 364 -14.35 -9.02 -2.40
CA ASN A 364 -14.94 -9.31 -1.10
C ASN A 364 -15.87 -8.21 -0.62
N ILE A 365 -16.89 -8.62 0.11
CA ILE A 365 -17.66 -7.74 0.95
C ILE A 365 -17.47 -8.18 2.40
N ALA A 366 -17.09 -7.26 3.27
CA ALA A 366 -16.98 -7.48 4.70
C ALA A 366 -17.97 -6.60 5.47
N ILE A 367 -18.64 -7.19 6.46
CA ILE A 367 -19.58 -6.49 7.36
C ILE A 367 -19.00 -6.47 8.78
N ASN A 368 -18.94 -5.28 9.37
CA ASN A 368 -18.40 -5.05 10.70
C ASN A 368 -19.35 -4.17 11.55
N GLY A 369 -19.24 -4.28 12.88
CA GLY A 369 -20.07 -3.52 13.84
C GLY A 369 -21.25 -4.32 14.40
N THR A 370 -22.27 -3.63 14.92
CA THR A 370 -23.46 -4.25 15.50
C THR A 370 -24.47 -4.59 14.40
N LEU A 371 -24.58 -5.87 14.04
CA LEU A 371 -25.48 -6.34 13.00
C LEU A 371 -26.95 -6.09 13.35
N SER A 372 -27.76 -5.66 12.37
CA SER A 372 -29.22 -5.70 12.49
C SER A 372 -29.74 -7.11 12.23
N ALA A 373 -30.86 -7.45 12.85
CA ALA A 373 -31.58 -8.68 12.55
C ALA A 373 -32.12 -8.69 11.11
N GLY A 374 -32.22 -9.88 10.54
CA GLY A 374 -32.75 -10.11 9.20
C GLY A 374 -31.80 -10.86 8.28
N THR A 375 -32.10 -10.79 6.99
CA THR A 375 -31.42 -11.56 5.95
C THR A 375 -30.40 -10.72 5.21
N TYR A 376 -29.17 -11.22 5.14
CA TYR A 376 -28.09 -10.69 4.31
C TYR A 376 -27.93 -11.60 3.10
N THR A 377 -28.09 -11.08 1.89
CA THR A 377 -28.15 -11.89 0.66
C THR A 377 -27.01 -11.53 -0.27
N PHE A 378 -26.16 -12.50 -0.59
CA PHE A 378 -25.02 -12.34 -1.50
C PHE A 378 -25.29 -13.04 -2.83
N PHE A 379 -24.82 -12.46 -3.93
CA PHE A 379 -24.78 -13.11 -5.25
C PHE A 379 -23.69 -12.47 -6.12
N GLY A 380 -23.23 -13.22 -7.12
CA GLY A 380 -22.40 -12.69 -8.21
C GLY A 380 -23.26 -12.27 -9.39
N HIS A 381 -22.93 -11.16 -10.03
CA HIS A 381 -23.50 -10.69 -11.28
C HIS A 381 -22.44 -10.73 -12.38
N SER A 382 -22.80 -11.10 -13.61
CA SER A 382 -21.91 -10.93 -14.76
C SER A 382 -22.33 -9.71 -15.55
N PHE A 383 -21.58 -8.62 -15.43
CA PHE A 383 -21.80 -7.43 -16.23
C PHE A 383 -21.33 -7.64 -17.67
N PHE A 384 -20.15 -8.23 -17.83
CA PHE A 384 -19.59 -8.56 -19.13
C PHE A 384 -18.72 -9.82 -19.10
N THR A 385 -18.90 -10.69 -20.09
CA THR A 385 -18.07 -11.84 -20.40
C THR A 385 -17.67 -11.83 -21.88
N PRO A 386 -16.37 -11.88 -22.19
CA PRO A 386 -15.90 -12.09 -23.56
C PRO A 386 -15.94 -13.57 -23.98
N ASN A 387 -16.15 -14.48 -23.03
CA ASN A 387 -16.06 -15.94 -23.23
C ASN A 387 -17.44 -16.60 -23.42
N GLY A 388 -18.52 -15.81 -23.46
CA GLY A 388 -19.90 -16.28 -23.48
C GLY A 388 -20.40 -16.70 -22.10
N THR A 389 -19.63 -17.51 -21.39
CA THR A 389 -19.85 -17.86 -19.97
C THR A 389 -18.53 -17.95 -19.21
N ASP A 390 -18.52 -17.53 -17.95
CA ASP A 390 -17.34 -17.59 -17.08
C ASP A 390 -17.60 -18.28 -15.76
N SER A 391 -16.65 -19.14 -15.35
CA SER A 391 -16.72 -19.86 -14.09
C SER A 391 -16.48 -18.93 -12.90
N PHE A 392 -17.26 -19.13 -11.83
CA PHE A 392 -17.10 -18.42 -10.57
C PHE A 392 -17.18 -19.36 -9.36
N THR A 393 -16.63 -18.90 -8.25
CA THR A 393 -16.84 -19.44 -6.90
C THR A 393 -17.30 -18.31 -6.00
N LEU A 394 -18.42 -18.46 -5.31
CA LEU A 394 -18.88 -17.51 -4.29
C LEU A 394 -18.84 -18.21 -2.93
N ILE A 395 -18.12 -17.61 -1.99
CA ILE A 395 -17.97 -18.08 -0.61
C ILE A 395 -18.58 -17.03 0.32
N VAL A 396 -19.46 -17.44 1.24
CA VAL A 396 -20.06 -16.54 2.23
C VAL A 396 -19.94 -17.16 3.61
N SER A 397 -19.35 -16.43 4.56
CA SER A 397 -19.30 -16.79 5.97
C SER A 397 -20.10 -15.80 6.81
N GLY A 398 -20.70 -16.33 7.87
CA GLY A 398 -21.34 -15.57 8.94
C GLY A 398 -21.20 -16.33 10.26
N PRO A 399 -21.84 -15.87 11.34
CA PRO A 399 -21.74 -16.50 12.66
C PRO A 399 -22.04 -18.00 12.61
N GLY A 400 -21.02 -18.82 12.83
CA GLY A 400 -21.13 -20.29 12.93
C GLY A 400 -21.37 -21.04 11.61
N ARG A 401 -21.33 -20.39 10.43
CA ARG A 401 -21.58 -21.06 9.14
C ARG A 401 -20.78 -20.44 8.00
N THR A 402 -20.24 -21.29 7.13
CA THR A 402 -19.69 -20.92 5.81
C THR A 402 -20.44 -21.68 4.73
N GLN A 403 -20.73 -21.02 3.61
CA GLN A 403 -21.42 -21.54 2.44
C GLN A 403 -20.58 -21.26 1.21
N THR A 404 -20.56 -22.20 0.26
CA THR A 404 -19.83 -22.05 -1.00
C THR A 404 -20.70 -22.54 -2.14
N ILE A 405 -20.75 -21.77 -3.22
CA ILE A 405 -21.30 -22.21 -4.51
C ILE A 405 -20.27 -22.00 -5.60
N THR A 406 -20.36 -22.83 -6.63
CA THR A 406 -19.59 -22.68 -7.87
C THR A 406 -20.56 -22.79 -9.04
N GLY A 407 -20.23 -22.15 -10.16
CA GLY A 407 -21.08 -22.17 -11.34
C GLY A 407 -20.45 -21.42 -12.51
N THR A 408 -21.26 -21.12 -13.51
CA THR A 408 -20.88 -20.26 -14.64
C THR A 408 -21.93 -19.15 -14.80
N LEU A 409 -21.50 -17.98 -15.29
CA LEU A 409 -22.38 -16.86 -15.58
C LEU A 409 -22.19 -16.39 -17.03
N ALA A 410 -23.30 -16.19 -17.74
CA ALA A 410 -23.34 -15.45 -19.00
C ALA A 410 -23.62 -13.96 -18.76
N ASN A 411 -23.44 -13.14 -19.80
CA ASN A 411 -23.75 -11.71 -19.78
C ASN A 411 -25.14 -11.43 -19.19
N GLY A 412 -25.18 -10.56 -18.17
CA GLY A 412 -26.39 -10.12 -17.48
C GLY A 412 -26.98 -11.14 -16.49
N GLN A 413 -26.33 -12.28 -16.24
CA GLN A 413 -26.85 -13.29 -15.30
C GLN A 413 -26.41 -13.03 -13.86
N ASN A 414 -27.29 -13.40 -12.93
CA ASN A 414 -26.99 -13.53 -11.51
C ASN A 414 -26.73 -14.98 -11.14
N SER A 415 -25.84 -15.20 -10.19
CA SER A 415 -25.67 -16.49 -9.54
C SER A 415 -26.89 -16.85 -8.68
N GLN A 416 -26.93 -18.09 -8.22
CA GLN A 416 -27.74 -18.42 -7.05
C GLN A 416 -27.29 -17.56 -5.85
N THR A 417 -28.24 -17.23 -4.98
CA THR A 417 -27.97 -16.40 -3.80
C THR A 417 -27.49 -17.25 -2.62
N LEU A 418 -26.53 -16.73 -1.86
CA LEU A 418 -26.16 -17.23 -0.55
C LEU A 418 -26.65 -16.27 0.54
N THR A 419 -27.31 -16.81 1.57
CA THR A 419 -27.92 -15.97 2.62
C THR A 419 -27.32 -16.24 3.99
N VAL A 420 -27.12 -15.18 4.78
CA VAL A 420 -26.84 -15.24 6.21
C VAL A 420 -28.04 -14.67 6.97
N GLN A 421 -28.57 -15.44 7.92
CA GLN A 421 -29.69 -15.01 8.76
C GLN A 421 -29.17 -14.60 10.12
N ILE A 422 -29.50 -13.38 10.55
CA ILE A 422 -29.25 -12.91 11.91
C ILE A 422 -30.59 -12.85 12.64
N PRO A 423 -30.79 -13.64 13.72
CA PRO A 423 -32.06 -13.67 14.44
C PRO A 423 -32.34 -12.32 15.11
N GLY A 424 -33.63 -11.96 15.19
CA GLY A 424 -34.08 -10.86 16.03
C GLY A 424 -33.97 -11.23 17.50
N HIS A 425 -33.51 -10.29 18.32
CA HIS A 425 -33.53 -10.38 19.78
C HIS A 425 -34.77 -9.69 20.35
#